data_AF-A0A7L2QP68-F1
#
_entry.id   AF-A0A7L2QP68-F1
#
_cell.length_a   1.000
_cell.length_b   1.000
_cell.length_c   1.000
_cell.angle_alpha   90.00
_cell.angle_beta   90.00
_cell.angle_gamma   90.00
#
_symmetry.space_group_name_H-M   'P 1'
#
loop_
_entity.id
_entity.type
_entity.pdbx_description
1 polymer ?
#
loop_
_entity_poly.entity_id
_entity_poly.type
_entity_poly.pdbx_seq_one_letter_code
_entity_poly.pdbx_strand_id
1 'polypeptide(L)'
;EKRTVTQIEKNGYPDSIYINAAKIFQGIHTEKSKDKNLVQYGDNSESPMMAFKDEHSRRVSYELAFNALKYQRLLEEVLLDSKAYPCYSIPDELTSLLVVMLYDLQDRKFRKQKVFAEEELVAEVQEVGHYLYSYRTKLAAALARCRIKYDALSIEYFVPETLRKREQRASALPVCFWINTLKI
;
A
#
# COMPACT_ATOMS: atom_id res chain seq x y z
N GLU A 1 8.71 -5.72 33.61
CA GLU A 1 7.87 -6.68 32.86
C GLU A 1 7.87 -6.27 31.38
N LYS A 2 8.55 -7.01 30.52
CA LYS A 2 8.72 -6.66 29.10
C LYS A 2 7.42 -7.00 28.37
N ARG A 3 6.67 -5.99 27.90
CA ARG A 3 5.56 -6.17 26.96
C ARG A 3 6.12 -6.75 25.66
N THR A 4 6.00 -8.07 25.49
CA THR A 4 6.11 -8.72 24.19
C THR A 4 4.93 -8.27 23.36
N VAL A 5 5.14 -7.29 22.49
CA VAL A 5 4.24 -7.03 21.37
C VAL A 5 4.39 -8.22 20.44
N THR A 6 3.49 -9.20 20.55
CA THR A 6 3.33 -10.25 19.57
C THR A 6 3.01 -9.56 18.24
N GLN A 7 4.01 -9.40 17.37
CA GLN A 7 3.77 -8.99 15.99
C GLN A 7 2.88 -10.07 15.37
N ILE A 8 1.59 -9.78 15.23
CA ILE A 8 0.67 -10.59 14.44
C ILE A 8 1.29 -10.66 13.04
N GLU A 9 1.66 -11.86 12.58
CA GLU A 9 2.18 -12.05 11.24
C GLU A 9 1.11 -11.56 10.24
N LYS A 10 1.42 -10.47 9.52
CA LYS A 10 0.57 -10.00 8.44
C LYS A 10 0.65 -11.01 7.30
N ASN A 11 -0.47 -11.66 7.00
CA ASN A 11 -0.57 -12.77 6.03
C ASN A 11 -1.03 -12.33 4.63
N GLY A 12 -1.13 -11.02 4.41
CA GLY A 12 -1.70 -10.39 3.22
C GLY A 12 -3.16 -10.08 3.41
N TYR A 13 -3.77 -9.51 2.37
CA TYR A 13 -5.19 -9.15 2.38
C TYR A 13 -5.99 -10.05 1.43
N PRO A 14 -7.29 -10.14 1.65
CA PRO A 14 -8.24 -10.63 0.66
C PRO A 14 -8.11 -9.91 -0.69
N ASP A 15 -8.28 -10.60 -1.82
CA ASP A 15 -8.12 -10.05 -3.18
C ASP A 15 -9.04 -8.83 -3.41
N SER A 16 -10.26 -8.91 -2.88
CA SER A 16 -11.23 -7.81 -2.91
C SER A 16 -10.75 -6.52 -2.24
N ILE A 17 -9.91 -6.62 -1.20
CA ILE A 17 -9.32 -5.46 -0.52
C ILE A 17 -8.24 -4.82 -1.38
N TYR A 18 -7.39 -5.60 -2.06
CA TYR A 18 -6.38 -5.03 -2.96
C TYR A 18 -7.01 -4.29 -4.13
N ILE A 19 -8.07 -4.83 -4.74
CA ILE A 19 -8.80 -4.16 -5.82
C ILE A 19 -9.41 -2.83 -5.33
N ASN A 20 -10.10 -2.84 -4.20
CA ASN A 20 -10.69 -1.63 -3.65
C ASN A 20 -9.62 -0.59 -3.27
N ALA A 21 -8.52 -1.03 -2.64
CA ALA A 21 -7.41 -0.15 -2.29
C ALA A 21 -6.71 0.44 -3.53
N ALA A 22 -6.55 -0.34 -4.60
CA ALA A 22 -6.00 0.13 -5.87
C ALA A 22 -6.89 1.18 -6.53
N LYS A 23 -8.22 0.97 -6.53
CA LYS A 23 -9.20 1.96 -7.03
C LYS A 23 -9.16 3.26 -6.22
N ILE A 24 -9.10 3.16 -4.89
CA ILE A 24 -8.97 4.33 -4.01
C ILE A 24 -7.67 5.07 -4.31
N PHE A 25 -6.54 4.34 -4.35
CA PHE A 25 -5.22 4.90 -4.63
C PHE A 25 -5.21 5.61 -5.99
N GLN A 26 -5.71 4.98 -7.05
CA GLN A 26 -5.79 5.55 -8.39
C GLN A 26 -6.51 6.92 -8.37
N GLY A 27 -7.62 7.04 -7.64
CA GLY A 27 -8.37 8.29 -7.56
C GLY A 27 -7.71 9.42 -6.77
N ILE A 28 -6.66 9.15 -5.97
CA ILE A 28 -6.03 10.14 -5.08
C ILE A 28 -4.51 10.26 -5.23
N HIS A 29 -3.90 9.46 -6.11
CA HIS A 29 -2.45 9.46 -6.28
C HIS A 29 -1.95 10.82 -6.76
N THR A 30 -0.70 11.13 -6.43
CA THR A 30 -0.09 12.37 -6.91
C THR A 30 0.36 12.19 -8.35
N GLU A 31 -0.40 12.74 -9.30
CA GLU A 31 0.06 12.89 -10.69
C GLU A 31 1.27 13.84 -10.73
N LYS A 32 2.38 13.42 -11.34
CA LYS A 32 3.50 14.35 -11.62
C LYS A 32 3.38 14.90 -13.04
N SER A 33 4.12 15.98 -13.31
CA SER A 33 4.26 16.51 -14.66
C SER A 33 4.82 15.44 -15.61
N LYS A 34 4.36 15.41 -16.86
CA LYS A 34 4.75 14.41 -17.88
C LYS A 34 6.28 14.24 -18.00
N ASP A 35 7.06 15.30 -17.83
CA ASP A 35 8.52 15.27 -17.91
C ASP A 35 9.22 14.55 -16.74
N LYS A 36 8.49 14.19 -15.67
CA LYS A 36 9.02 13.59 -14.43
C LYS A 36 8.31 12.28 -14.04
N ASN A 37 7.32 11.83 -14.82
CA ASN A 37 6.62 10.57 -14.57
C ASN A 37 7.41 9.39 -15.13
N LEU A 38 8.24 8.80 -14.28
CA LEU A 38 8.94 7.54 -14.59
C LEU A 38 8.05 6.31 -14.34
N VAL A 39 6.97 6.46 -13.57
CA VAL A 39 5.94 5.44 -13.34
C VAL A 39 4.63 5.98 -13.89
N GLN A 40 3.99 5.23 -14.80
CA GLN A 40 2.74 5.61 -15.44
C GLN A 40 1.58 4.87 -14.78
N TYR A 41 0.58 5.64 -14.37
CA TYR A 41 -0.69 5.13 -13.91
C TYR A 41 -1.68 5.24 -15.06
N GLY A 42 -2.43 4.17 -15.35
CA GLY A 42 -3.43 4.17 -16.41
C GLY A 42 -4.51 5.25 -16.21
N ASP A 43 -5.26 5.54 -17.28
CA ASP A 43 -6.26 6.60 -17.27
C ASP A 43 -7.38 6.33 -16.26
N ASN A 44 -7.86 7.41 -15.62
CA ASN A 44 -8.98 7.41 -14.69
C ASN A 44 -10.34 7.20 -15.39
N SER A 45 -10.44 6.24 -16.32
CA SER A 45 -11.73 5.86 -16.90
C SER A 45 -12.66 5.35 -15.78
N GLU A 46 -13.94 5.76 -15.87
CA GLU A 46 -14.99 5.76 -14.85
C GLU A 46 -14.66 4.96 -13.58
N SER A 47 -14.56 5.66 -12.44
CA SER A 47 -14.37 5.00 -11.14
C SER A 47 -15.45 3.92 -10.97
N PRO A 48 -15.11 2.63 -11.02
CA PRO A 48 -16.12 1.59 -10.86
C PRO A 48 -16.69 1.76 -9.45
N MET A 49 -18.00 1.58 -9.28
CA MET A 49 -18.59 1.55 -7.94
C MET A 49 -17.77 0.61 -7.05
N MET A 50 -17.22 1.14 -5.96
CA MET A 50 -16.48 0.35 -4.99
C MET A 50 -17.47 -0.60 -4.30
N ALA A 51 -17.28 -1.90 -4.50
CA ALA A 51 -18.09 -2.93 -3.86
C ALA A 51 -17.38 -3.36 -2.57
N PHE A 52 -17.80 -2.77 -1.45
CA PHE A 52 -17.36 -3.21 -0.13
C PHE A 52 -18.30 -4.28 0.39
N LYS A 53 -17.75 -5.43 0.82
CA LYS A 53 -18.53 -6.50 1.45
C LYS A 53 -19.16 -6.04 2.77
N ASP A 54 -18.40 -5.27 3.55
CA ASP A 54 -18.76 -4.81 4.88
C ASP A 54 -17.92 -3.58 5.29
N GLU A 55 -18.30 -2.93 6.39
CA GLU A 55 -17.63 -1.72 6.90
C GLU A 55 -16.18 -1.96 7.34
N HIS A 56 -15.83 -3.16 7.82
CA HIS A 56 -14.44 -3.49 8.13
C HIS A 56 -13.62 -3.62 6.84
N SER A 57 -14.11 -4.36 5.84
CA SER A 57 -13.49 -4.43 4.51
C SER A 57 -13.26 -3.05 3.89
N ARG A 58 -14.23 -2.14 4.07
CA ARG A 58 -14.11 -0.73 3.67
C ARG A 58 -12.96 -0.03 4.38
N ARG A 59 -12.93 -0.06 5.73
CA ARG A 59 -11.88 0.59 6.53
C ARG A 59 -10.49 0.08 6.15
N VAL A 60 -10.31 -1.23 6.03
CA VAL A 60 -9.02 -1.84 5.69
C VAL A 60 -8.58 -1.48 4.27
N SER A 61 -9.50 -1.39 3.30
CA SER A 61 -9.19 -0.95 1.94
C SER A 61 -8.69 0.50 1.91
N TYR A 62 -9.34 1.41 2.65
CA TYR A 62 -8.88 2.79 2.79
C TYR A 62 -7.52 2.86 3.48
N GLU A 63 -7.34 2.14 4.59
CA GLU A 63 -6.07 2.12 5.31
C GLU A 63 -4.92 1.66 4.41
N LEU A 64 -5.13 0.58 3.65
CA LEU A 64 -4.13 0.06 2.73
C LEU A 64 -3.80 1.07 1.62
N ALA A 65 -4.81 1.69 1.00
CA ALA A 65 -4.62 2.71 -0.04
C ALA A 65 -3.87 3.94 0.48
N PHE A 66 -4.27 4.47 1.64
CA PHE A 66 -3.63 5.64 2.25
C PHE A 66 -2.20 5.35 2.69
N ASN A 67 -1.95 4.16 3.21
CA ASN A 67 -0.59 3.75 3.57
C ASN A 67 0.29 3.63 2.31
N ALA A 68 -0.21 3.08 1.21
CA ALA A 68 0.52 3.07 -0.05
C ALA A 68 0.79 4.50 -0.56
N LEU A 69 -0.22 5.38 -0.51
CA LEU A 69 -0.10 6.79 -0.93
C LEU A 69 0.96 7.53 -0.12
N LYS A 70 0.98 7.32 1.20
CA LYS A 70 1.96 7.91 2.11
C LYS A 70 3.40 7.65 1.67
N TYR A 71 3.65 6.49 1.06
CA TYR A 71 4.96 6.09 0.57
C TYR A 71 5.07 6.04 -0.96
N GLN A 72 4.15 6.67 -1.70
CA GLN A 72 4.09 6.59 -3.18
C GLN A 72 5.47 6.81 -3.82
N ARG A 73 6.15 7.91 -3.48
CA ARG A 73 7.48 8.22 -4.05
C ARG A 73 8.54 7.16 -3.77
N LEU A 74 8.54 6.60 -2.56
CA LEU A 74 9.47 5.53 -2.19
C LEU A 74 9.17 4.26 -2.99
N LEU A 75 7.89 3.89 -3.09
CA LEU A 75 7.46 2.68 -3.80
C LEU A 75 7.81 2.76 -5.29
N GLU A 76 7.60 3.91 -5.92
CA GLU A 76 8.03 4.18 -7.30
C GLU A 76 9.55 4.10 -7.46
N GLU A 77 10.34 4.68 -6.54
CA GLU A 77 11.81 4.59 -6.59
C GLU A 77 12.28 3.14 -6.48
N VAL A 78 11.66 2.34 -5.60
CA VAL A 78 11.94 0.90 -5.45
C VAL A 78 11.60 0.13 -6.73
N LEU A 79 10.48 0.42 -7.38
CA LEU A 79 10.08 -0.21 -8.65
C LEU A 79 11.11 0.05 -9.76
N LEU A 80 11.57 1.30 -9.89
CA LEU A 80 12.54 1.71 -10.91
C LEU A 80 13.95 1.16 -10.63
N ASP A 81 14.41 1.23 -9.38
CA ASP A 81 15.74 0.78 -8.97
C ASP A 81 15.87 -0.75 -9.00
N SER A 82 14.78 -1.48 -8.72
CA SER A 82 14.76 -2.95 -8.82
C SER A 82 14.67 -3.48 -10.26
N LYS A 83 14.43 -2.61 -11.24
CA LYS A 83 14.11 -2.96 -12.63
C LYS A 83 12.86 -3.83 -12.75
N ALA A 84 11.96 -3.76 -11.78
CA ALA A 84 10.62 -4.34 -11.85
C ALA A 84 9.64 -3.41 -12.61
N TYR A 85 10.05 -2.18 -12.92
CA TYR A 85 9.29 -1.26 -13.76
C TYR A 85 10.22 -0.58 -14.78
N PRO A 86 9.79 -0.31 -16.04
CA PRO A 86 8.46 -0.59 -16.61
C PRO A 86 8.15 -2.09 -16.70
N CYS A 87 6.91 -2.44 -16.36
CA CYS A 87 6.43 -3.81 -16.44
C CYS A 87 5.80 -4.04 -17.81
N TYR A 88 6.46 -4.77 -18.70
CA TYR A 88 5.87 -5.06 -20.02
C TYR A 88 4.80 -6.16 -19.99
N SER A 89 4.73 -6.93 -18.90
CA SER A 89 3.74 -8.00 -18.73
C SER A 89 2.45 -7.52 -18.08
N ILE A 90 2.48 -6.41 -17.32
CA ILE A 90 1.32 -5.87 -16.60
C ILE A 90 0.96 -4.53 -17.24
N PRO A 91 -0.28 -4.34 -17.69
CA PRO A 91 -0.70 -3.10 -18.32
C PRO A 91 -0.74 -1.94 -17.31
N ASP A 92 -0.59 -0.69 -17.78
CA ASP A 92 -0.43 0.48 -16.91
C ASP A 92 -1.68 0.77 -16.04
N GLU A 93 -2.85 0.27 -16.43
CA GLU A 93 -4.09 0.30 -15.64
C GLU A 93 -3.96 -0.45 -14.31
N LEU A 94 -3.06 -1.43 -14.22
CA LEU A 94 -2.78 -2.19 -13.01
C LEU A 94 -1.62 -1.62 -12.19
N THR A 95 -1.00 -0.50 -12.60
CA THR A 95 0.10 0.12 -11.84
C THR A 95 -0.34 0.54 -10.43
N SER A 96 -1.57 1.01 -10.25
CA SER A 96 -2.10 1.31 -8.92
C SER A 96 -2.19 0.06 -8.03
N LEU A 97 -2.61 -1.07 -8.61
CA LEU A 97 -2.63 -2.36 -7.91
C LEU A 97 -1.20 -2.82 -7.58
N LEU A 98 -0.26 -2.69 -8.52
CA LEU A 98 1.16 -3.00 -8.34
C LEU A 98 1.77 -2.23 -7.15
N VAL A 99 1.51 -0.92 -7.05
CA VAL A 99 2.06 -0.07 -6.00
C VAL A 99 1.45 -0.40 -4.63
N VAL A 100 0.13 -0.62 -4.58
CA VAL A 100 -0.56 -1.00 -3.35
C VAL A 100 -0.09 -2.37 -2.85
N MET A 101 0.03 -3.36 -3.74
CA MET A 101 0.52 -4.68 -3.39
C MET A 101 2.01 -4.68 -3.02
N LEU A 102 2.82 -3.79 -3.61
CA LEU A 102 4.23 -3.62 -3.21
C LEU A 102 4.35 -3.08 -1.78
N TYR A 103 3.50 -2.13 -1.40
CA TYR A 103 3.45 -1.65 -0.01
C TYR A 103 3.15 -2.79 0.98
N ASP A 104 2.15 -3.61 0.68
CA ASP A 104 1.84 -4.77 1.52
C ASP A 104 2.99 -5.80 1.52
N LEU A 105 3.58 -6.09 0.36
CA LEU A 105 4.69 -7.04 0.23
C LEU A 105 5.88 -6.63 1.10
N GLN A 106 6.27 -5.35 1.11
CA GLN A 106 7.37 -4.89 1.96
C GLN A 106 7.01 -4.93 3.46
N ASP A 107 5.75 -4.65 3.81
CA ASP A 107 5.28 -4.66 5.19
C ASP A 107 5.34 -6.08 5.78
N ARG A 108 5.02 -7.07 4.94
CA ARG A 108 5.15 -8.51 5.22
C ARG A 108 6.56 -9.06 5.01
N LYS A 109 7.58 -8.20 4.94
CA LYS A 109 9.00 -8.58 4.80
C LYS A 109 9.27 -9.46 3.57
N PHE A 110 8.60 -9.15 2.45
CA PHE A 110 8.74 -9.85 1.16
C PHE A 110 8.36 -11.34 1.21
N ARG A 111 7.53 -11.74 2.17
CA ARG A 111 6.95 -13.09 2.23
C ARG A 111 5.79 -13.25 1.24
N LYS A 112 5.54 -14.47 0.77
CA LYS A 112 4.41 -14.76 -0.13
C LYS A 112 3.08 -14.50 0.59
N GLN A 113 2.09 -13.99 -0.13
CA GLN A 113 0.71 -13.85 0.35
C GLN A 113 0.11 -15.24 0.66
N LYS A 114 -0.69 -15.35 1.72
CA LYS A 114 -1.49 -16.55 1.98
C LYS A 114 -2.78 -16.46 1.15
N VAL A 115 -3.08 -17.53 0.41
CA VAL A 115 -4.36 -17.65 -0.30
C VAL A 115 -5.44 -18.04 0.72
N PHE A 116 -6.55 -17.30 0.75
CA PHE A 116 -7.71 -17.60 1.59
C PHE A 116 -8.64 -18.55 0.83
N ALA A 117 -8.95 -19.71 1.42
CA ALA A 117 -9.66 -20.80 0.72
C ALA A 117 -11.12 -20.46 0.36
N GLU A 118 -11.75 -19.54 1.10
CA GLU A 118 -13.15 -19.15 0.88
C GLU A 118 -13.32 -17.91 -0.02
N GLU A 119 -12.25 -17.37 -0.60
CA GLU A 119 -12.33 -16.13 -1.37
C GLU A 119 -12.33 -16.35 -2.88
N GLU A 120 -13.15 -15.56 -3.57
CA GLU A 120 -13.10 -15.38 -5.01
C GLU A 120 -11.76 -14.74 -5.41
N LEU A 121 -10.96 -15.51 -6.14
CA LEU A 121 -9.66 -15.06 -6.62
C LEU A 121 -9.84 -14.13 -7.82
N VAL A 122 -9.14 -13.00 -7.78
CA VAL A 122 -9.17 -12.02 -8.86
C VAL A 122 -7.91 -12.18 -9.70
N ALA A 123 -8.06 -12.45 -10.99
CA ALA A 123 -6.96 -12.80 -11.89
C ALA A 123 -5.83 -11.75 -11.88
N GLU A 124 -6.21 -10.47 -11.89
CA GLU A 124 -5.30 -9.32 -11.86
C GLU A 124 -4.47 -9.27 -10.57
N VAL A 125 -5.08 -9.59 -9.42
CA VAL A 125 -4.38 -9.64 -8.12
C VAL A 125 -3.38 -10.79 -8.11
N GLN A 126 -3.77 -11.96 -8.63
CA GLN A 126 -2.87 -13.12 -8.71
C GLN A 126 -1.69 -12.86 -9.65
N GLU A 127 -1.93 -12.26 -10.81
CA GLU A 127 -0.91 -11.90 -11.79
C GLU A 127 0.10 -10.91 -11.21
N VAL A 128 -0.38 -9.78 -10.67
CA VAL A 128 0.47 -8.76 -10.04
C VAL A 128 1.21 -9.32 -8.83
N GLY A 129 0.54 -10.13 -8.01
CA GLY A 129 1.13 -10.79 -6.85
C GLY A 129 2.27 -11.75 -7.24
N HIS A 130 2.06 -12.59 -8.25
CA HIS A 130 3.08 -13.49 -8.77
C HIS A 130 4.27 -12.70 -9.36
N TYR A 131 3.99 -11.66 -10.13
CA TYR A 131 4.99 -10.78 -10.70
C TYR A 131 5.88 -10.16 -9.62
N LEU A 132 5.30 -9.46 -8.64
CA LEU A 132 6.05 -8.84 -7.54
C LEU A 132 6.86 -9.87 -6.75
N TYR A 133 6.28 -11.05 -6.50
CA TYR A 133 6.97 -12.10 -5.75
C TYR A 133 8.16 -12.70 -6.53
N SER A 134 8.10 -12.73 -7.86
CA SER A 134 9.23 -13.13 -8.71
C SER A 134 10.41 -12.14 -8.64
N TYR A 135 10.13 -10.85 -8.42
CA TYR A 135 11.13 -9.79 -8.24
C TYR A 135 11.51 -9.53 -6.77
N ARG A 136 10.99 -10.30 -5.81
CA ARG A 136 11.08 -9.99 -4.36
C ARG A 136 12.48 -9.67 -3.87
N THR A 137 13.50 -10.40 -4.33
CA THR A 137 14.89 -10.17 -3.91
C THR A 137 15.42 -8.85 -4.44
N LYS A 138 15.11 -8.50 -5.69
CA LYS A 138 15.50 -7.23 -6.31
C LYS A 138 14.77 -6.06 -5.65
N LEU A 139 13.49 -6.22 -5.35
CA LEU A 139 12.67 -5.23 -4.64
C LEU A 139 13.18 -5.00 -3.22
N ALA A 140 13.48 -6.07 -2.47
CA ALA A 140 14.06 -5.98 -1.13
C ALA A 140 15.42 -5.29 -1.13
N ALA A 141 16.28 -5.63 -2.10
CA ALA A 141 17.58 -4.99 -2.28
C ALA A 141 17.44 -3.51 -2.65
N ALA A 142 16.51 -3.16 -3.54
CA ALA A 142 16.22 -1.78 -3.92
C ALA A 142 15.72 -0.94 -2.73
N LEU A 143 14.81 -1.51 -1.92
CA LEU A 143 14.36 -0.87 -0.69
C LEU A 143 15.50 -0.66 0.31
N ALA A 144 16.40 -1.64 0.46
CA ALA A 144 17.57 -1.53 1.31
C ALA A 144 18.53 -0.43 0.82
N ARG A 145 18.79 -0.35 -0.50
CA ARG A 145 19.59 0.73 -1.10
C ARG A 145 18.96 2.09 -0.90
N CYS A 146 17.66 2.22 -1.09
CA CYS A 146 16.93 3.46 -0.80
C CYS A 146 17.12 3.86 0.67
N ARG A 147 16.96 2.91 1.61
CA ARG A 147 17.16 3.17 3.04
C ARG A 147 18.58 3.66 3.36
N ILE A 148 19.60 3.05 2.77
CA ILE A 148 21.00 3.49 2.97
C ILE A 148 21.22 4.88 2.35
N LYS A 149 20.72 5.10 1.14
CA LYS A 149 20.86 6.37 0.40
C LYS A 149 20.29 7.57 1.17
N TYR A 150 19.19 7.39 1.87
CA TYR A 150 18.51 8.45 2.63
C TYR A 150 18.72 8.34 4.15
N ASP A 151 19.67 7.52 4.61
CA ASP A 151 19.96 7.28 6.04
C ASP A 151 18.70 6.95 6.88
N ALA A 152 17.84 6.10 6.33
CA ALA A 152 16.51 5.79 6.87
C ALA A 152 16.46 4.42 7.55
N LEU A 153 16.30 4.42 8.89
CA LEU A 153 16.18 3.19 9.69
C LEU A 153 14.91 2.38 9.36
N SER A 154 13.84 3.01 8.88
CA SER A 154 12.60 2.35 8.44
C SER A 154 11.93 3.18 7.35
N ILE A 155 10.90 2.63 6.69
CA ILE A 155 10.15 3.38 5.69
C ILE A 155 9.45 4.62 6.27
N GLU A 156 9.16 4.64 7.57
CA GLU A 156 8.56 5.79 8.27
C GLU A 156 9.42 7.06 8.17
N TYR A 157 10.72 6.91 7.91
CA TYR A 157 11.66 8.02 7.74
C TYR A 157 11.50 8.75 6.40
N PHE A 158 10.81 8.16 5.43
CA PHE A 158 10.53 8.78 4.13
C PHE A 158 9.36 9.76 4.19
N VAL A 159 8.66 9.83 5.32
CA VAL A 159 7.60 10.80 5.58
C VAL A 159 8.16 11.94 6.43
N PRO A 160 7.75 13.20 6.17
CA PRO A 160 8.15 14.35 6.97
C PRO A 160 8.00 14.11 8.48
N GLU A 161 9.00 14.55 9.25
CA GLU A 161 9.05 14.36 10.69
C GLU A 161 7.82 14.93 11.42
N THR A 162 7.29 16.04 10.92
CA THR A 162 6.07 16.67 11.44
C THR A 162 4.85 15.74 11.39
N LEU A 163 4.69 15.01 10.28
CA LEU A 163 3.62 14.04 10.10
C LEU A 163 3.83 12.82 11.02
N ARG A 164 5.07 12.32 11.12
CA ARG A 164 5.39 11.19 12.01
C ARG A 164 5.12 11.51 13.47
N LYS A 165 5.55 12.69 13.95
CA LYS A 165 5.25 13.18 15.30
C LYS A 165 3.75 13.38 15.52
N ARG A 166 3.02 13.79 14.49
CA ARG A 166 1.55 13.92 14.57
C ARG A 166 0.90 12.54 14.71
N GLU A 167 1.32 11.54 13.93
CA GLU A 167 0.82 10.17 14.03
C GLU A 167 1.13 9.52 15.37
N GLN A 168 2.37 9.66 15.87
CA GLN A 168 2.76 9.16 17.19
C GLN A 168 1.96 9.81 18.33
N ARG A 169 1.65 11.09 18.21
CA ARG A 169 0.75 11.75 19.16
C ARG A 169 -0.69 11.25 19.01
N ALA A 170 -1.18 11.14 17.78
CA ALA A 170 -2.54 10.68 17.51
C ALA A 170 -2.79 9.25 17.99
N SER A 171 -1.80 8.35 17.87
CA SER A 171 -1.91 6.98 18.36
C SER A 171 -1.92 6.87 19.89
N ALA A 172 -1.45 7.90 20.60
CA ALA A 172 -1.50 8.01 22.06
C ALA A 172 -2.72 8.77 22.58
N LEU A 173 -3.50 9.44 21.71
CA LEU A 173 -4.68 10.20 22.12
C LEU A 173 -5.85 9.24 22.42
N PRO A 174 -6.61 9.49 23.50
CA PRO A 174 -7.85 8.75 23.75
C PRO A 174 -8.89 9.07 22.66
N VAL A 175 -9.73 8.10 22.34
CA VAL A 175 -10.87 8.31 21.44
C VAL A 175 -11.88 9.23 22.13
N CYS A 176 -11.99 10.46 21.66
CA CYS A 176 -12.97 11.44 22.15
C CYS A 176 -14.22 11.43 21.27
N PHE A 177 -15.39 11.48 21.89
CA PHE A 177 -16.68 11.64 21.21
C PHE A 177 -17.47 12.78 21.84
N TRP A 178 -18.23 13.48 21.00
CA TRP A 178 -19.18 14.49 21.46
C TRP A 178 -20.56 13.84 21.61
N ILE A 179 -21.14 13.92 22.82
CA ILE A 179 -22.51 13.46 23.06
C ILE A 179 -23.46 14.58 22.65
N ASN A 180 -24.41 14.27 21.77
CA ASN A 180 -25.46 15.21 21.43
C ASN A 180 -26.50 15.28 22.56
N THR A 181 -26.45 16.35 23.34
CA THR A 181 -27.32 16.56 24.52
C THR A 181 -28.79 16.80 24.17
N LEU A 182 -29.12 17.10 22.91
CA LEU A 182 -30.51 17.31 22.46
C LEU A 182 -31.23 16.00 22.08
N LYS A 183 -30.50 14.89 22.03
CA LYS A 183 -31.03 13.55 21.67
C LYS A 183 -30.89 12.54 22.81
N ILE A 184 -30.61 13.02 24.03
CA ILE A 184 -30.60 12.22 25.25
C ILE A 184 -32.02 12.15 25.82
#